data_AF-A0A0W8JC54-F1
#
_entry.id   AF-A0A0W8JC54-F1
#
_cell.length_a   1.000
_cell.length_b   1.000
_cell.length_c   1.000
_cell.angle_alpha   90.00
_cell.angle_beta   90.00
_cell.angle_gamma   90.00
#
_symmetry.space_group_name_H-M   'P 1'
#
loop_
_entity.id
_entity.type
_entity.pdbx_description
1 polymer ?
#
loop_
_entity_poly.entity_id
_entity_poly.type
_entity_poly.pdbx_seq_one_letter_code
_entity_poly.pdbx_strand_id
1 'polypeptide(L)'
;MKLRYSLFYLFIMLLMSGCANRVNSVQALTQWDKAYGQCLAQEQNSSVRFPEDDAWFHSLSAIQQKYVVLYIYQEKMYQCSAQQQAQLKQALSDEHNKTLLKLFDEMGFLSTPDKTLVENLDSAQLHRLSQSISVFNLGKVAEQLHFRER
;
A
#
# COMPACT_ATOMS: atom_id res chain seq x y z
N MET A 1 -34.53 -45.12 -10.44
CA MET A 1 -33.42 -44.98 -11.40
C MET A 1 -33.23 -43.54 -11.92
N LYS A 2 -34.30 -42.77 -12.20
CA LYS A 2 -34.22 -41.38 -12.72
C LYS A 2 -33.61 -40.33 -11.76
N LEU A 3 -33.72 -40.52 -10.43
CA LEU A 3 -33.21 -39.55 -9.43
C LEU A 3 -31.67 -39.52 -9.32
N ARG A 4 -30.99 -40.65 -9.62
CA ARG A 4 -29.53 -40.76 -9.55
C ARG A 4 -28.81 -40.02 -10.67
N TYR A 5 -29.42 -39.96 -11.86
CA TYR A 5 -28.86 -39.23 -13.00
C TYR A 5 -28.95 -37.70 -12.80
N SER A 6 -30.01 -37.21 -12.13
CA SER A 6 -30.21 -35.78 -11.86
C SER A 6 -29.15 -35.17 -10.95
N LEU A 7 -28.65 -35.93 -9.96
CA LEU A 7 -27.56 -35.49 -9.07
C LEU A 7 -26.21 -35.47 -9.80
N PHE A 8 -26.00 -36.37 -10.76
CA PHE A 8 -24.76 -36.45 -11.54
C PHE A 8 -24.62 -35.25 -12.51
N TYR A 9 -25.72 -34.83 -13.14
CA TYR A 9 -25.73 -33.63 -13.99
C TYR A 9 -25.51 -32.32 -13.22
N LEU A 10 -25.99 -32.25 -11.97
CA LEU A 10 -25.75 -31.09 -11.09
C LEU A 10 -24.26 -30.94 -10.73
N PHE A 11 -23.56 -32.07 -10.56
CA PHE A 11 -22.13 -32.11 -10.24
C PHE A 11 -21.26 -31.72 -11.44
N ILE A 12 -21.67 -32.07 -12.66
CA ILE A 12 -20.95 -31.72 -13.90
C ILE A 12 -21.09 -30.21 -14.22
N MET A 13 -22.25 -29.60 -13.95
CA MET A 13 -22.45 -28.14 -14.09
C MET A 13 -21.57 -27.32 -13.13
N LEU A 14 -21.32 -27.83 -11.91
CA LEU A 14 -20.46 -27.16 -10.92
C LEU A 14 -18.96 -27.17 -11.31
N LEU A 15 -18.53 -28.10 -12.16
CA LEU A 15 -17.13 -28.21 -12.60
C LEU A 15 -16.79 -27.24 -13.75
N MET A 16 -17.79 -26.60 -14.37
CA MET A 16 -17.62 -25.71 -15.52
C MET A 16 -17.50 -24.22 -15.15
N SER A 17 -17.62 -23.84 -13.88
CA SER A 17 -17.49 -22.44 -13.41
C SER A 17 -16.05 -22.01 -13.07
N GLY A 18 -15.03 -22.73 -13.57
CA GLY A 18 -13.66 -22.63 -13.08
C GLY A 18 -12.66 -21.80 -13.90
N CYS A 19 -13.02 -21.21 -15.04
CA CYS A 19 -12.12 -20.28 -15.73
C CYS A 19 -12.17 -18.91 -15.06
N ALA A 20 -11.54 -18.79 -13.89
CA ALA A 20 -11.20 -17.49 -13.34
C ALA A 20 -10.27 -16.82 -14.36
N ASN A 21 -10.75 -15.75 -15.01
CA ASN A 21 -9.96 -14.95 -15.93
C ASN A 21 -8.78 -14.38 -15.13
N ARG A 22 -7.60 -15.01 -15.23
CA ARG A 22 -6.40 -14.53 -14.55
C ARG A 22 -6.00 -13.20 -15.17
N VAL A 23 -5.82 -12.18 -14.32
CA VAL A 23 -5.30 -10.89 -14.75
C VAL A 23 -3.82 -11.09 -15.13
N ASN A 24 -3.48 -10.80 -16.39
CA ASN A 24 -2.09 -10.87 -16.86
C ASN A 24 -1.26 -9.67 -16.36
N SER A 25 0.05 -9.74 -16.46
CA SER A 25 0.95 -8.71 -15.93
C SER A 25 0.72 -7.32 -16.54
N VAL A 26 0.36 -7.22 -17.83
CA VAL A 26 0.09 -5.95 -18.51
C VAL A 26 -1.20 -5.29 -17.97
N GLN A 27 -2.25 -6.09 -17.77
CA GLN A 27 -3.50 -5.62 -17.18
C GLN A 27 -3.30 -5.21 -15.71
N ALA A 28 -2.57 -6.02 -14.94
CA ALA A 28 -2.25 -5.72 -13.56
C ALA A 28 -1.40 -4.44 -13.43
N LEU A 29 -0.45 -4.24 -14.35
CA LEU A 29 0.37 -3.03 -14.41
C LEU A 29 -0.48 -1.79 -14.70
N THR A 30 -1.42 -1.89 -15.65
CA THR A 30 -2.34 -0.80 -15.98
C THR A 30 -3.26 -0.45 -14.80
N GLN A 31 -3.72 -1.46 -14.07
CA GLN A 31 -4.55 -1.25 -12.88
C GLN A 31 -3.75 -0.62 -11.73
N TRP A 32 -2.51 -1.06 -11.52
CA TRP A 32 -1.60 -0.47 -10.54
C TRP A 32 -1.24 0.98 -10.88
N ASP A 33 -0.88 1.27 -12.14
CA ASP A 33 -0.54 2.62 -12.59
C ASP A 33 -1.70 3.61 -12.34
N LYS A 34 -2.92 3.21 -12.71
CA LYS A 34 -4.12 3.99 -12.43
C LYS A 34 -4.34 4.22 -10.93
N ALA A 35 -4.23 3.17 -10.12
CA ALA A 35 -4.44 3.28 -8.67
C ALA A 35 -3.37 4.15 -8.01
N TYR A 36 -2.10 3.96 -8.36
CA TYR A 36 -1.00 4.77 -7.87
C TYR A 36 -1.13 6.23 -8.28
N GLY A 37 -1.53 6.51 -9.53
CA GLY A 37 -1.83 7.87 -10.00
C GLY A 37 -2.96 8.54 -9.21
N GLN A 38 -3.99 7.79 -8.81
CA GLN A 38 -5.05 8.30 -7.92
C GLN A 38 -4.50 8.63 -6.52
N CYS A 39 -3.61 7.79 -5.98
CA CYS A 39 -2.95 8.05 -4.70
C CYS A 39 -2.08 9.31 -4.74
N LEU A 40 -1.33 9.51 -5.83
CA LEU A 40 -0.55 10.73 -6.04
C LEU A 40 -1.45 11.96 -6.15
N ALA A 41 -2.58 11.88 -6.86
CA ALA A 41 -3.53 12.98 -6.93
C ALA A 41 -4.15 13.30 -5.55
N GLN A 42 -4.43 12.27 -4.74
CA GLN A 42 -4.92 12.45 -3.37
C GLN A 42 -3.85 13.10 -2.49
N GLU A 43 -2.59 12.68 -2.58
CA GLU A 43 -1.45 13.27 -1.88
C GLU A 43 -1.29 14.75 -2.21
N GLN A 44 -1.27 15.11 -3.50
CA GLN A 44 -1.03 16.48 -3.97
C GLN A 44 -2.15 17.43 -3.52
N ASN A 45 -3.40 16.96 -3.60
CA ASN A 45 -4.57 17.75 -3.22
C ASN A 45 -4.91 17.67 -1.73
N SER A 46 -4.18 16.90 -0.95
CA SER A 46 -4.49 16.70 0.47
C SER A 46 -4.35 18.01 1.26
N SER A 47 -5.35 18.28 2.09
CA SER A 47 -5.38 19.32 3.13
C SER A 47 -5.19 18.75 4.53
N VAL A 48 -4.91 17.45 4.64
CA VAL A 48 -4.69 16.76 5.91
C VAL A 48 -3.49 17.38 6.62
N ARG A 49 -3.71 17.77 7.89
CA ARG A 49 -2.65 18.23 8.78
C ARG A 49 -2.07 17.06 9.56
N PHE A 50 -0.79 17.14 9.86
CA PHE A 50 -0.17 16.17 10.76
C PHE A 50 -0.61 16.44 12.21
N PRO A 51 -0.90 15.40 13.02
CA PRO A 51 -1.30 15.55 14.41
C PRO A 51 -0.13 15.99 15.30
N GLU A 52 0.24 17.27 15.21
CA GLU A 52 1.37 17.88 15.91
C GLU A 52 1.20 17.97 17.43
N ASP A 53 -0.05 17.93 17.91
CA ASP A 53 -0.40 17.93 19.33
C ASP A 53 -0.31 16.53 19.98
N ASP A 54 0.05 15.48 19.23
CA ASP A 54 0.26 14.16 19.80
C ASP A 54 1.46 14.16 20.77
N ALA A 55 1.18 13.88 22.04
CA ALA A 55 2.17 14.00 23.12
C ALA A 55 3.37 13.06 22.94
N TRP A 56 3.17 11.87 22.35
CA TRP A 56 4.27 10.96 22.06
C TRP A 56 5.14 11.51 20.93
N PHE A 57 4.54 11.93 19.83
CA PHE A 57 5.25 12.52 18.70
C PHE A 57 6.04 13.76 19.12
N HIS A 58 5.45 14.63 19.95
CA HIS A 58 6.11 15.83 20.45
C HIS A 58 7.31 15.52 21.37
N SER A 59 7.29 14.37 22.07
CA SER A 59 8.40 13.93 22.94
C SER A 59 9.63 13.45 22.18
N LEU A 60 9.50 13.17 20.87
CA LEU A 60 10.59 12.68 20.03
C LEU A 60 11.58 13.80 19.70
N SER A 61 12.85 13.42 19.46
CA SER A 61 13.83 14.34 18.89
C SER A 61 13.42 14.78 17.48
N ALA A 62 13.91 15.95 17.04
CA ALA A 62 13.59 16.48 15.71
C ALA A 62 13.89 15.51 14.55
N ILE A 63 14.95 14.71 14.65
CA ILE A 63 15.28 13.70 13.64
C ILE A 63 14.30 12.53 13.67
N GLN A 64 13.90 12.07 14.87
CA GLN A 64 12.89 11.01 15.02
C GLN A 64 11.52 11.48 14.54
N GLN A 65 11.14 12.74 14.75
CA GLN A 65 9.92 13.30 14.19
C GLN A 65 9.93 13.26 12.66
N LYS A 66 11.04 13.62 12.02
CA LYS A 66 11.22 13.50 10.56
C LYS A 66 11.08 12.05 10.08
N TYR A 67 11.68 11.09 10.80
CA TYR A 67 11.56 9.67 10.48
C TYR A 67 10.14 9.15 10.63
N VAL A 68 9.41 9.53 11.68
CA VAL A 68 8.01 9.17 11.86
C VAL A 68 7.15 9.71 10.72
N VAL A 69 7.29 10.99 10.38
CA VAL A 69 6.53 11.62 9.28
C VAL A 69 6.83 10.92 7.95
N LEU A 70 8.11 10.66 7.64
CA LEU A 70 8.50 9.98 6.42
C LEU A 70 7.98 8.55 6.36
N TYR A 71 8.07 7.79 7.46
CA TYR A 71 7.59 6.43 7.54
C TYR A 71 6.07 6.37 7.34
N ILE A 72 5.31 7.20 8.07
CA ILE A 72 3.85 7.24 7.94
C ILE A 72 3.47 7.67 6.51
N TYR A 73 4.16 8.64 5.91
CA TYR A 73 3.95 9.02 4.52
C TYR A 73 4.07 7.81 3.57
N GLN A 74 5.18 7.08 3.65
CA GLN A 74 5.40 5.88 2.84
C GLN A 74 4.32 4.82 3.10
N GLU A 75 3.94 4.63 4.36
CA GLU A 75 2.88 3.70 4.75
C GLU A 75 1.52 4.08 4.14
N LYS A 76 1.17 5.37 4.12
CA LYS A 76 -0.07 5.84 3.48
C LYS A 76 -0.05 5.69 1.98
N MET A 77 1.07 5.99 1.35
CA MET A 77 1.23 5.79 -0.10
C MET A 77 1.16 4.30 -0.46
N TYR A 78 1.78 3.42 0.33
CA TYR A 78 1.71 1.97 0.16
C TYR A 78 0.27 1.45 0.34
N GLN A 79 -0.40 1.83 1.44
CA GLN A 79 -1.76 1.38 1.76
C GLN A 79 -2.78 1.81 0.71
N CYS A 80 -2.60 2.98 0.11
CA CYS A 80 -3.54 3.54 -0.85
C CYS A 80 -3.74 2.67 -2.11
N SER A 81 -2.72 1.93 -2.56
CA SER A 81 -2.81 1.02 -3.72
C SER A 81 -2.40 -0.42 -3.42
N ALA A 82 -2.46 -0.83 -2.14
CA ALA A 82 -1.96 -2.14 -1.69
C ALA A 82 -2.59 -3.34 -2.42
N GLN A 83 -3.88 -3.25 -2.74
CA GLN A 83 -4.57 -4.31 -3.50
C GLN A 83 -3.96 -4.48 -4.90
N GLN A 84 -3.77 -3.38 -5.64
CA GLN A 84 -3.25 -3.42 -6.99
C GLN A 84 -1.76 -3.78 -7.01
N GLN A 85 -0.99 -3.36 -6.00
CA GLN A 85 0.39 -3.83 -5.80
C GLN A 85 0.44 -5.34 -5.62
N ALA A 86 -0.43 -5.93 -4.78
CA ALA A 86 -0.48 -7.37 -4.59
C ALA A 86 -0.87 -8.11 -5.88
N GLN A 87 -1.82 -7.56 -6.65
CA GLN A 87 -2.22 -8.11 -7.95
C GLN A 87 -1.08 -8.06 -8.97
N LEU A 88 -0.35 -6.95 -9.05
CA LEU A 88 0.81 -6.81 -9.94
C LEU A 88 1.93 -7.78 -9.54
N LYS A 89 2.26 -7.87 -8.25
CA LYS A 89 3.25 -8.82 -7.74
C LYS A 89 2.90 -10.26 -8.08
N GLN A 90 1.63 -10.65 -7.91
CA GLN A 90 1.16 -11.98 -8.27
C GLN A 90 1.25 -12.24 -9.77
N ALA A 91 0.76 -11.31 -10.61
CA ALA A 91 0.77 -11.50 -12.06
C ALA A 91 2.20 -11.59 -12.64
N LEU A 92 3.13 -10.76 -12.14
CA LEU A 92 4.54 -10.83 -12.51
C LEU A 92 5.20 -12.14 -12.07
N SER A 93 4.82 -12.67 -10.91
CA SER A 93 5.32 -13.95 -10.41
C SER A 93 4.78 -15.13 -11.22
N ASP A 94 3.48 -15.17 -11.51
CA ASP A 94 2.84 -16.21 -12.32
C ASP A 94 3.45 -16.30 -13.73
N GLU A 95 3.78 -15.16 -14.32
CA GLU A 95 4.41 -15.07 -15.65
C GLU A 95 5.94 -15.17 -15.62
N HIS A 96 6.52 -15.44 -14.44
CA HIS A 96 7.97 -15.58 -14.25
C HIS A 96 8.79 -14.35 -14.71
N ASN A 97 8.19 -13.16 -14.66
CA ASN A 97 8.83 -11.92 -15.08
C ASN A 97 9.74 -11.35 -13.98
N LYS A 98 10.89 -12.01 -13.79
CA LYS A 98 11.86 -11.68 -12.72
C LYS A 98 12.44 -10.27 -12.87
N THR A 99 12.58 -9.77 -14.09
CA THR A 99 13.15 -8.43 -14.35
C THR A 99 12.24 -7.34 -13.82
N LEU A 100 10.94 -7.36 -14.17
CA LEU A 100 10.00 -6.37 -13.66
C LEU A 100 9.76 -6.54 -12.16
N LEU A 101 9.67 -7.78 -11.67
CA LEU A 101 9.55 -8.03 -10.23
C LEU A 101 10.70 -7.37 -9.44
N LYS A 102 11.94 -7.58 -9.90
CA LYS A 102 13.14 -6.97 -9.29
C LYS A 102 13.12 -5.45 -9.38
N LEU A 103 12.79 -4.89 -10.55
CA LEU A 103 12.72 -3.44 -10.74
C LEU A 103 11.73 -2.79 -9.76
N PHE A 104 10.52 -3.34 -9.63
CA PHE A 104 9.51 -2.79 -8.73
C PHE A 104 9.86 -2.95 -7.25
N ASP A 105 10.55 -4.03 -6.89
CA ASP A 105 11.03 -4.25 -5.52
C ASP A 105 12.16 -3.28 -5.15
N GLU A 106 13.13 -3.06 -6.05
CA GLU A 106 14.22 -2.09 -5.88
C GLU A 106 13.71 -0.64 -5.81
N MET A 107 12.62 -0.33 -6.51
CA MET A 107 11.95 0.98 -6.40
C MET A 107 11.04 1.09 -5.16
N GLY A 108 10.84 0.01 -4.41
CA GLY A 108 10.01 -0.01 -3.19
C GLY A 108 8.50 0.09 -3.43
N PHE A 109 8.02 -0.07 -4.68
CA PHE A 109 6.60 0.08 -5.00
C PHE A 109 5.73 -1.14 -4.65
N LEU A 110 6.35 -2.31 -4.49
CA LEU A 110 5.65 -3.59 -4.18
C LEU A 110 5.99 -4.14 -2.81
N SER A 111 6.66 -3.33 -1.99
CA SER A 111 7.18 -3.72 -0.68
C SER A 111 6.70 -2.75 0.38
N THR A 112 6.42 -3.28 1.57
CA THR A 112 6.04 -2.44 2.71
C THR A 112 7.17 -1.47 3.04
N PRO A 113 6.86 -0.28 3.59
CA PRO A 113 7.88 0.68 3.99
C PRO A 113 8.95 0.07 4.90
N ASP A 114 10.20 0.47 4.70
CA ASP A 114 11.30 0.07 5.55
C ASP A 114 11.12 0.64 6.97
N LYS A 115 11.20 -0.24 7.97
CA LYS A 115 11.03 0.12 9.39
C LYS A 115 12.34 0.53 10.06
N THR A 116 13.49 0.42 9.40
CA THR A 116 14.81 0.69 10.00
C THR A 116 14.88 2.09 10.63
N LEU A 117 14.24 3.10 10.01
CA LEU A 117 14.23 4.47 10.54
C LEU A 117 13.40 4.65 11.82
N VAL A 118 12.50 3.72 12.12
CA VAL A 118 11.53 3.79 13.24
C VAL A 118 11.61 2.57 14.16
N GLU A 119 12.60 1.69 13.96
CA GLU A 119 12.70 0.40 14.68
C GLU A 119 12.89 0.58 16.19
N ASN A 120 13.55 1.68 16.59
CA ASN A 120 13.84 2.02 17.99
C ASN A 120 12.73 2.87 18.63
N LEU A 121 11.62 3.09 17.94
CA LEU A 121 10.47 3.85 18.43
C LEU A 121 9.38 2.94 18.96
N ASP A 122 8.50 3.47 19.80
CA ASP A 122 7.32 2.75 20.28
C ASP A 122 6.39 2.42 19.11
N SER A 123 6.34 1.14 18.73
CA SER A 123 5.56 0.66 17.60
C SER A 123 4.05 0.82 17.80
N ALA A 124 3.56 0.76 19.04
CA ALA A 124 2.13 0.91 19.34
C ALA A 124 1.71 2.37 19.16
N GLN A 125 2.56 3.31 19.61
CA GLN A 125 2.34 4.73 19.39
C GLN A 125 2.40 5.09 17.90
N LEU A 126 3.43 4.61 17.19
CA LEU A 126 3.57 4.82 15.75
C LEU A 126 2.35 4.30 14.98
N HIS A 127 1.87 3.10 15.33
CA HIS A 127 0.68 2.53 14.71
C HIS A 127 -0.57 3.38 15.00
N ARG A 128 -0.79 3.80 16.25
CA ARG A 128 -1.92 4.68 16.61
C ARG A 128 -1.88 6.00 15.84
N LEU A 129 -0.72 6.64 15.79
CA LEU A 129 -0.54 7.89 15.06
C LEU A 129 -0.83 7.71 13.57
N SER A 130 -0.31 6.63 12.98
CA SER A 130 -0.60 6.30 11.58
C SER A 130 -2.11 6.09 11.36
N GLN A 131 -2.81 5.33 12.20
CA GLN A 131 -4.26 5.13 12.05
C GLN A 131 -5.08 6.43 12.15
N SER A 132 -4.56 7.45 12.84
CA SER A 132 -5.23 8.74 13.01
C SER A 132 -5.18 9.66 11.79
N ILE A 133 -4.30 9.37 10.82
CA ILE A 133 -4.05 10.24 9.66
C ILE A 133 -4.27 9.47 8.35
N SER A 134 -4.85 10.15 7.36
CA SER A 134 -5.03 9.62 6.00
C SER A 134 -3.87 10.08 5.10
N VAL A 135 -3.92 9.77 3.80
CA VAL A 135 -2.92 10.24 2.82
C VAL A 135 -2.79 11.76 2.90
N PHE A 136 -1.58 12.23 3.13
CA PHE A 136 -1.26 13.65 3.33
C PHE A 136 -0.15 14.10 2.40
N ASN A 137 -0.10 15.41 2.15
CA ASN A 137 0.97 15.99 1.35
C ASN A 137 2.25 16.12 2.18
N LEU A 138 3.34 15.45 1.79
CA LEU A 138 4.58 15.44 2.59
C LEU A 138 5.19 16.84 2.69
N GLY A 139 5.16 17.62 1.60
CA GLY A 139 5.70 18.97 1.56
C GLY A 139 4.97 19.91 2.52
N LYS A 140 3.63 19.90 2.50
CA LYS A 140 2.80 20.72 3.40
C LYS A 140 3.00 20.33 4.86
N VAL A 141 3.10 19.03 5.16
CA VAL A 141 3.38 18.56 6.53
C VAL A 141 4.79 18.97 6.98
N ALA A 142 5.79 18.88 6.11
CA ALA A 142 7.14 19.33 6.44
C ALA A 142 7.19 20.85 6.70
N GLU A 143 6.40 21.64 5.97
CA GLU A 143 6.23 23.08 6.23
C GLU A 143 5.50 23.35 7.55
N GLN A 144 4.38 22.66 7.79
CA GLN A 144 3.60 22.72 9.04
C GLN A 144 4.49 22.48 10.27
N LEU A 145 5.33 21.45 10.21
CA LEU A 145 6.18 21.02 11.32
C LEU A 145 7.54 21.74 11.35
N HIS A 146 7.74 22.75 10.50
CA HIS A 146 8.98 23.52 10.42
C HIS A 146 10.24 22.66 10.19
N PHE A 147 10.15 21.63 9.35
CA PHE A 147 11.28 20.75 9.03
C PHE A 147 12.26 21.35 8.02
N ARG A 148 11.84 22.39 7.28
CA ARG A 148 12.73 23.23 6.48
C ARG A 148 13.45 24.20 7.41
N GLU A 149 14.74 23.93 7.61
CA GLU A 149 15.82 24.78 8.17
C GLU A 149 16.10 24.72 9.68
N ARG A 150 17.24 24.09 10.03
CA ARG A 150 18.54 24.79 10.08
C ARG A 150 19.61 23.95 9.38
#